data_AF-A0A9R1SPY4-F1
#
_entry.id   AF-A0A9R1SPY4-F1
#
_cell.length_a   1.000
_cell.length_b   1.000
_cell.length_c   1.000
_cell.angle_alpha   90.00
_cell.angle_beta   90.00
_cell.angle_gamma   90.00
#
_symmetry.space_group_name_H-M   'P 1'
#
loop_
_entity.id
_entity.type
_entity.pdbx_description
1 polymer ?
#
loop_
_entity_poly.entity_id
_entity_poly.type
_entity_poly.pdbx_seq_one_letter_code
_entity_poly.pdbx_strand_id
1 'polypeptide(L)'
;MDARVNISQIAIWEKPFLCYEFSNRSCQKFVYPLETRILLYILFSVSSIVTIIGNLLVIITVIHFKQLHTATNYLILSLAVADLLVGGVVMPPSMLRSIETCWYLGDLFCKIHSSLDVTLCTASILNLCIISLDRYYAICHPFQYHSKMTSLATLVMIIICWTVSAALGFGMIFMELNILGIEDFYYDNIDCEGGCFVFQILKNIAYCLQYTTTIIL
;
A
#
# COMPACT_ATOMS: atom_id res chain seq x y z
N MET A 1 19.63 -14.56 49.51
CA MET A 1 18.95 -13.70 50.51
C MET A 1 19.12 -12.28 50.00
N ASP A 2 18.12 -11.55 49.52
CA ASP A 2 16.69 -11.78 49.51
C ASP A 2 16.12 -11.12 48.25
N ALA A 3 15.33 -11.88 47.51
CA ALA A 3 14.65 -11.45 46.29
C ALA A 3 13.27 -10.94 46.71
N ARG A 4 13.14 -9.62 46.93
CA ARG A 4 11.84 -8.94 46.99
C ARG A 4 11.95 -7.51 46.48
N VAL A 5 12.15 -7.37 45.17
CA VAL A 5 11.57 -6.23 44.45
C VAL A 5 10.08 -6.55 44.35
N ASN A 6 9.26 -5.83 45.12
CA ASN A 6 7.82 -6.06 45.22
C ASN A 6 7.15 -5.89 43.84
N ILE A 7 6.79 -7.02 43.23
CA ILE A 7 6.03 -7.15 41.98
C ILE A 7 4.69 -6.40 42.05
N SER A 8 4.18 -6.12 43.26
CA SER A 8 2.93 -5.38 43.50
C SER A 8 3.02 -3.87 43.31
N GLN A 9 4.21 -3.24 43.28
CA GLN A 9 4.35 -1.79 43.10
C GLN A 9 4.61 -1.35 41.65
N ILE A 10 5.11 -2.26 40.80
CA ILE A 10 5.31 -2.00 39.36
C ILE A 10 3.95 -2.07 38.63
N ALA A 11 3.00 -2.87 39.14
CA ALA A 11 1.70 -3.08 38.52
C ALA A 11 0.68 -1.94 38.72
N ILE A 12 0.98 -0.88 39.50
CA ILE A 12 -0.03 0.11 39.90
C ILE A 12 -0.01 1.40 39.04
N TRP A 13 1.01 1.67 38.21
CA TRP A 13 1.02 2.89 37.36
C TRP A 13 1.72 2.77 35.99
N GLU A 14 1.68 1.63 35.31
CA GLU A 14 1.91 1.67 33.85
C GLU A 14 0.65 2.21 33.18
N LYS A 15 0.53 3.54 33.12
CA LYS A 15 -0.43 4.16 32.19
C LYS A 15 -0.10 3.65 30.79
N PRO A 16 -1.07 3.17 30.00
CA PRO A 16 -0.81 2.82 28.62
C PRO A 16 -0.26 4.07 27.93
N PHE A 17 0.84 3.92 27.19
CA PHE A 17 1.32 4.99 26.33
C PHE A 17 0.22 5.30 25.32
N LEU A 18 -0.23 6.55 25.27
CA LEU A 18 -1.28 7.02 24.35
C LEU A 18 -0.64 7.84 23.24
N CYS A 19 -1.29 7.89 22.07
CA CYS A 19 -0.85 8.78 20.98
C CYS A 19 -0.97 10.26 21.38
N TYR A 20 -2.02 10.61 22.13
CA TYR A 20 -2.29 11.92 22.71
C TYR A 20 -2.62 11.77 24.20
N GLU A 21 -1.75 12.30 25.05
CA GLU A 21 -1.80 12.09 26.51
C GLU A 21 -3.01 12.77 27.20
N PHE A 22 -3.57 13.81 26.58
CA PHE A 22 -4.66 14.62 27.14
C PHE A 22 -6.03 14.33 26.50
N SER A 23 -6.13 13.36 25.59
CA SER A 23 -7.38 13.02 24.91
C SER A 23 -7.97 11.73 25.45
N ASN A 24 -9.24 11.77 25.87
CA ASN A 24 -9.98 10.61 26.37
C ASN A 24 -10.27 9.55 25.30
N ARG A 25 -10.15 9.89 24.01
CA ARG A 25 -10.39 8.98 22.88
C ARG A 25 -9.10 8.62 22.14
N SER A 26 -7.93 8.77 22.77
CA SER A 26 -6.66 8.49 22.07
C SER A 26 -6.37 7.00 21.92
N CYS A 27 -5.80 6.62 20.79
CA CYS A 27 -5.31 5.27 20.56
C CYS A 27 -4.11 4.94 21.47
N GLN A 28 -3.98 3.66 21.80
CA GLN A 28 -2.81 3.13 22.50
C GLN A 28 -1.60 3.08 21.57
N LYS A 29 -0.50 3.70 22.01
CA LYS A 29 0.82 3.65 21.38
C LYS A 29 1.54 2.38 21.82
N PHE A 30 2.01 1.59 20.87
CA PHE A 30 2.89 0.45 21.12
C PHE A 30 4.33 0.87 20.85
N VAL A 31 5.19 0.76 21.87
CA VAL A 31 6.60 1.13 21.77
C VAL A 31 7.42 -0.13 21.51
N TYR A 32 7.94 -0.27 20.30
CA TYR A 32 8.87 -1.34 19.97
C TYR A 32 10.21 -1.18 20.71
N PRO A 33 10.90 -2.28 21.07
CA PRO A 33 12.28 -2.24 21.50
C PRO A 33 13.16 -1.52 20.48
N LEU A 34 14.20 -0.81 20.94
CA LEU A 34 15.06 0.01 20.09
C LEU A 34 15.61 -0.78 18.89
N GLU A 35 16.05 -2.02 19.11
CA GLU A 35 16.57 -2.92 18.09
C GLU A 35 15.54 -3.19 16.98
N THR A 36 14.31 -3.57 17.37
CA THR A 36 13.21 -3.81 16.42
C THR A 36 12.84 -2.53 15.68
N ARG A 37 12.83 -1.39 16.37
CA ARG A 37 12.50 -0.09 15.77
C ARG A 37 13.51 0.28 14.68
N ILE A 38 14.81 0.16 14.99
CA ILE A 38 15.89 0.42 14.04
C ILE A 38 15.80 -0.54 12.84
N LEU A 39 15.58 -1.84 13.09
CA LEU A 39 15.43 -2.84 12.04
C LEU A 39 14.28 -2.50 11.10
N LEU A 40 13.10 -2.14 11.63
CA LEU A 40 11.95 -1.77 10.82
C LEU A 40 12.24 -0.52 9.97
N TYR A 41 12.86 0.53 10.55
CA TYR A 41 13.23 1.71 9.78
C TYR A 41 14.15 1.37 8.61
N ILE A 42 15.17 0.54 8.83
CA ILE A 42 16.10 0.11 7.78
C ILE A 42 15.34 -0.66 6.70
N LEU A 43 14.53 -1.65 7.08
CA LEU A 43 13.80 -2.48 6.12
C LEU A 43 12.84 -1.66 5.23
N PHE A 44 12.01 -0.79 5.84
CA PHE A 44 11.08 0.06 5.09
C PHE A 44 11.79 1.10 4.21
N SER A 45 12.89 1.66 4.69
CA SER A 45 13.66 2.65 3.91
C SER A 45 14.34 1.99 2.72
N VAL A 46 14.98 0.84 2.92
CA VAL A 46 15.64 0.09 1.85
C VAL A 46 14.62 -0.39 0.81
N SER A 47 13.48 -0.94 1.24
CA SER A 47 12.44 -1.38 0.29
C SER A 47 11.91 -0.23 -0.55
N SER A 48 11.59 0.91 0.06
CA SER A 48 11.16 2.12 -0.64
C SER A 48 12.20 2.60 -1.65
N ILE A 49 13.48 2.68 -1.27
CA ILE A 49 14.57 3.08 -2.17
C ILE A 49 14.71 2.13 -3.35
N VAL A 50 14.71 0.82 -3.10
CA VAL A 50 14.81 -0.21 -4.15
C VAL A 50 13.62 -0.11 -5.10
N THR A 51 12.40 0.02 -4.58
CA THR A 51 11.18 0.19 -5.39
C THR A 51 11.27 1.45 -6.27
N ILE A 52 11.71 2.57 -5.72
CA ILE A 52 11.84 3.83 -6.47
C ILE A 52 12.89 3.68 -7.58
N ILE A 53 14.10 3.23 -7.24
CA ILE A 53 15.21 3.12 -8.20
C ILE A 53 14.85 2.11 -9.30
N GLY A 54 14.37 0.92 -8.94
CA GLY A 54 14.03 -0.13 -9.90
C GLY A 54 12.97 0.33 -10.89
N ASN A 55 11.88 0.93 -10.41
CA ASN A 55 10.81 1.38 -11.29
C ASN A 55 11.17 2.62 -12.11
N LEU A 56 12.01 3.53 -11.58
CA LEU A 56 12.57 4.62 -12.37
C LEU A 56 13.42 4.09 -13.54
N LEU A 57 14.25 3.06 -13.31
CA LEU A 57 15.05 2.45 -14.36
C LEU A 57 14.17 1.82 -15.45
N VAL A 58 13.08 1.14 -15.07
CA VAL A 58 12.10 0.60 -16.02
C VAL A 58 11.47 1.72 -16.85
N ILE A 59 10.99 2.79 -16.21
CA ILE A 59 10.40 3.95 -16.88
C ILE A 59 11.39 4.57 -17.87
N ILE A 60 12.63 4.85 -17.42
CA ILE A 60 13.68 5.44 -18.25
C ILE A 60 13.99 4.55 -19.46
N THR A 61 14.10 3.24 -19.24
CA THR A 61 14.41 2.27 -20.30
C THR A 61 13.32 2.27 -21.38
N VAL A 62 12.04 2.19 -20.99
CA VAL A 62 10.92 2.14 -21.95
C VAL A 62 10.81 3.45 -22.74
N ILE A 63 10.98 4.60 -22.10
CA ILE A 63 10.88 5.92 -22.75
C ILE A 63 12.08 6.19 -23.68
N HIS A 64 13.28 5.75 -23.30
CA HIS A 64 14.50 6.03 -24.06
C HIS A 64 14.60 5.19 -25.35
N PHE A 65 14.28 3.91 -25.27
CA PHE A 65 14.43 2.99 -26.40
C PHE A 65 13.15 2.91 -27.23
N LYS A 66 13.09 3.64 -28.36
CA LYS A 66 11.95 3.61 -29.30
C LYS A 66 11.57 2.21 -29.78
N GLN A 67 12.52 1.27 -29.83
CA GLN A 67 12.28 -0.14 -30.17
C GLN A 67 11.34 -0.85 -29.18
N LEU A 68 11.24 -0.33 -27.95
CA LEU A 68 10.37 -0.83 -26.89
C LEU A 68 8.97 -0.19 -26.91
N HIS A 69 8.59 0.61 -27.91
CA HIS A 69 7.23 1.20 -27.96
C HIS A 69 6.19 0.19 -28.48
N THR A 70 5.99 -0.89 -27.74
CA THR A 70 4.98 -1.92 -28.00
C THR A 70 3.83 -1.82 -27.00
N ALA A 71 2.67 -2.41 -27.34
CA ALA A 71 1.50 -2.48 -26.46
C ALA A 71 1.87 -2.98 -25.05
N THR A 72 2.55 -4.12 -24.94
CA THR A 72 2.95 -4.71 -23.65
C THR A 72 3.84 -3.77 -22.83
N ASN A 73 4.74 -3.02 -23.47
CA ASN A 73 5.67 -2.14 -22.77
C ASN A 73 4.98 -0.88 -22.22
N TYR A 74 3.86 -0.43 -22.81
CA TYR A 74 3.02 0.60 -22.19
C TYR A 74 2.34 0.11 -20.91
N LEU A 75 1.96 -1.18 -20.83
CA LEU A 75 1.42 -1.77 -19.59
C LEU A 75 2.50 -1.90 -18.52
N ILE A 76 3.72 -2.29 -18.91
CA ILE A 76 4.88 -2.33 -18.01
C ILE A 76 5.18 -0.92 -17.48
N LEU A 77 5.11 0.10 -18.35
CA LEU A 77 5.28 1.50 -17.95
C LEU A 77 4.20 1.94 -16.94
N SER A 78 2.94 1.59 -17.19
CA SER A 78 1.81 1.86 -16.28
C SER A 78 2.02 1.21 -14.90
N LEU A 79 2.47 -0.04 -14.87
CA LEU A 79 2.81 -0.75 -13.64
C LEU A 79 3.97 -0.07 -12.90
N ALA A 80 5.05 0.27 -13.61
CA ALA A 80 6.20 0.95 -13.01
C ALA A 80 5.84 2.32 -12.42
N VAL A 81 4.90 3.06 -13.04
CA VAL A 81 4.37 4.30 -12.47
C VAL A 81 3.58 4.04 -11.19
N ALA A 82 2.74 3.00 -11.15
CA ALA A 82 2.00 2.63 -9.95
C ALA A 82 2.96 2.26 -8.80
N ASP A 83 3.96 1.42 -9.05
CA ASP A 83 4.94 1.00 -8.05
C ASP A 83 5.82 2.16 -7.57
N LEU A 84 6.19 3.09 -8.47
CA LEU A 84 6.91 4.31 -8.10
C LEU A 84 6.10 5.17 -7.12
N LEU A 85 4.80 5.31 -7.36
CA LEU A 85 3.89 6.03 -6.47
C LEU A 85 3.72 5.32 -5.13
N VAL A 86 3.67 3.98 -5.11
CA VAL A 86 3.64 3.21 -3.87
C VAL A 86 4.93 3.45 -3.07
N GLY A 87 6.09 3.30 -3.71
CA GLY A 87 7.40 3.47 -3.06
C GLY A 87 7.63 4.89 -2.55
N GLY A 88 7.23 5.91 -3.31
CA GLY A 88 7.49 7.32 -3.00
C GLY A 88 6.42 7.98 -2.12
N VAL A 89 5.15 7.63 -2.28
CA VAL A 89 4.03 8.35 -1.64
C VAL A 89 3.37 7.52 -0.55
N VAL A 90 3.19 6.21 -0.76
CA VAL A 90 2.45 5.36 0.18
C VAL A 90 3.35 4.79 1.27
N MET A 91 4.55 4.31 0.92
CA MET A 91 5.46 3.68 1.86
C MET A 91 5.94 4.59 2.99
N PRO A 92 6.33 5.87 2.79
CA PRO A 92 6.87 6.68 3.88
C PRO A 92 5.85 6.99 5.00
N PRO A 93 4.60 7.41 4.72
CA PRO A 93 3.59 7.55 5.78
C PRO A 93 3.23 6.20 6.41
N SER A 94 3.20 5.11 5.63
CA SER A 94 2.97 3.76 6.16
C SER A 94 4.06 3.31 7.12
N MET A 95 5.33 3.60 6.82
CA MET A 95 6.46 3.34 7.69
C MET A 95 6.30 4.07 9.02
N LEU A 96 5.99 5.37 8.99
CA LEU A 96 5.76 6.14 10.21
C LEU A 96 4.62 5.55 11.05
N ARG A 97 3.49 5.24 10.41
CA ARG A 97 2.34 4.62 11.08
C ARG A 97 2.71 3.28 11.71
N SER A 98 3.45 2.43 10.99
CA SER A 98 3.79 1.08 11.44
C SER A 98 4.82 1.08 12.57
N ILE A 99 5.74 2.04 12.59
CA ILE A 99 6.82 2.07 13.59
C ILE A 99 6.43 2.87 14.83
N GLU A 100 5.82 4.04 14.64
CA GLU A 100 5.38 4.90 15.75
C GLU A 100 4.00 4.50 16.28
N THR A 101 3.27 3.67 15.55
CA THR A 101 1.95 3.09 15.91
C THR A 101 0.82 4.11 16.08
N CYS A 102 1.13 5.37 15.81
CA CYS A 102 0.23 6.51 15.88
C CYS A 102 0.22 7.26 14.55
N TRP A 103 -0.94 7.83 14.22
CA TRP A 103 -1.19 8.60 13.01
C TRP A 103 -1.48 10.06 13.35
N TYR A 104 -0.49 10.92 13.14
CA TYR A 104 -0.57 12.34 13.49
C TYR A 104 -0.96 13.25 12.30
N LEU A 105 -1.16 12.67 11.11
CA LEU A 105 -1.41 13.43 9.87
C LEU A 105 -2.90 13.78 9.66
N GLY A 106 -3.77 13.42 10.61
CA GLY A 106 -5.20 13.68 10.60
C GLY A 106 -6.03 12.66 9.81
N ASP A 107 -7.35 12.66 10.05
CA ASP A 107 -8.30 11.70 9.48
C ASP A 107 -8.39 11.81 7.95
N LEU A 108 -8.49 13.03 7.41
CA LEU A 108 -8.56 13.24 5.95
C LEU A 108 -7.34 12.63 5.24
N PHE A 109 -6.13 12.83 5.79
CA PHE A 109 -4.93 12.24 5.21
C PHE A 109 -4.90 10.71 5.39
N CYS A 110 -5.46 10.16 6.49
CA CYS A 110 -5.64 8.71 6.62
C CYS A 110 -6.55 8.16 5.52
N LYS A 111 -7.70 8.79 5.28
CA LYS A 111 -8.65 8.39 4.22
C LYS A 111 -8.02 8.48 2.83
N ILE A 112 -7.33 9.58 2.52
CA ILE A 112 -6.62 9.76 1.24
C ILE A 112 -5.51 8.72 1.08
N HIS A 113 -4.65 8.56 2.09
CA HIS A 113 -3.54 7.61 2.06
C HIS A 113 -4.04 6.16 1.85
N SER A 114 -5.06 5.77 2.60
CA SER A 114 -5.66 4.43 2.49
C SER A 114 -6.34 4.23 1.13
N SER A 115 -7.02 5.25 0.60
CA SER A 115 -7.62 5.19 -0.74
C SER A 115 -6.56 5.03 -1.83
N LEU A 116 -5.47 5.79 -1.73
CA LEU A 116 -4.35 5.71 -2.67
C LEU A 116 -3.69 4.32 -2.64
N ASP A 117 -3.45 3.77 -1.44
CA ASP A 117 -2.89 2.42 -1.28
C ASP A 117 -3.75 1.37 -2.00
N VAL A 118 -5.07 1.40 -1.77
CA VAL A 118 -6.03 0.50 -2.44
C VAL A 118 -6.05 0.73 -3.95
N THR A 119 -6.08 1.98 -4.41
CA THR A 119 -6.09 2.30 -5.84
C THR A 119 -4.83 1.79 -6.53
N LEU A 120 -3.65 2.02 -5.96
CA LEU A 120 -2.38 1.61 -6.58
C LEU A 120 -2.21 0.08 -6.58
N CYS A 121 -2.60 -0.60 -5.50
CA CYS A 121 -2.62 -2.07 -5.46
C CYS A 121 -3.57 -2.64 -6.51
N THR A 122 -4.79 -2.10 -6.60
CA THR A 122 -5.80 -2.54 -7.57
C THR A 122 -5.34 -2.29 -9.00
N ALA A 123 -4.75 -1.13 -9.28
CA ALA A 123 -4.22 -0.80 -10.60
C ALA A 123 -3.10 -1.76 -10.99
N SER A 124 -2.21 -2.10 -10.06
CA SER A 124 -1.11 -3.04 -10.32
C SER A 124 -1.62 -4.43 -10.67
N ILE A 125 -2.58 -4.96 -9.91
CA ILE A 125 -3.24 -6.25 -10.19
C ILE A 125 -3.91 -6.24 -11.57
N LEU A 126 -4.69 -5.21 -11.88
CA LEU A 126 -5.38 -5.10 -13.16
C LEU A 126 -4.39 -4.99 -14.34
N ASN A 127 -3.31 -4.21 -14.21
CA ASN A 127 -2.26 -4.15 -15.22
C ASN A 127 -1.60 -5.54 -15.42
N LEU A 128 -1.27 -6.26 -14.35
CA LEU A 128 -0.71 -7.63 -14.44
C LEU A 128 -1.67 -8.63 -15.09
N CYS A 129 -2.97 -8.53 -14.80
CA CYS A 129 -4.00 -9.33 -15.47
C CYS A 129 -4.04 -9.03 -16.97
N ILE A 130 -3.99 -7.75 -17.37
CA ILE A 130 -3.98 -7.37 -18.79
C ILE A 130 -2.71 -7.86 -19.47
N ILE A 131 -1.53 -7.76 -18.83
CA ILE A 131 -0.26 -8.29 -19.36
C ILE A 131 -0.37 -9.81 -19.56
N SER A 132 -0.94 -10.52 -18.60
CA SER A 132 -1.13 -11.98 -18.68
C SER A 132 -2.07 -12.36 -19.82
N LEU A 133 -3.16 -11.61 -20.01
CA LEU A 133 -4.09 -11.79 -21.13
C LEU A 133 -3.44 -11.46 -22.48
N ASP A 134 -2.67 -10.38 -22.57
CA ASP A 134 -1.91 -10.01 -23.78
C ASP A 134 -0.97 -11.17 -24.20
N ARG A 135 -0.23 -11.75 -23.26
CA ARG A 135 0.63 -12.90 -23.50
C ARG A 135 -0.14 -14.14 -23.92
N TYR A 136 -1.28 -14.41 -23.28
CA TYR A 136 -2.14 -15.52 -23.66
C TYR A 136 -2.63 -15.39 -25.11
N TYR A 137 -3.14 -14.22 -25.51
CA TYR A 137 -3.62 -13.98 -26.88
C TYR A 137 -2.49 -14.05 -27.92
N ALA A 138 -1.29 -13.54 -27.59
CA ALA A 138 -0.14 -13.62 -28.48
C ALA A 138 0.27 -15.07 -28.79
N ILE A 139 0.17 -15.97 -27.81
CA ILE A 139 0.56 -17.38 -27.95
C ILE A 139 -0.55 -18.21 -28.60
N CYS A 140 -1.78 -18.10 -28.10
CA CYS A 140 -2.88 -18.98 -28.49
C CYS A 140 -3.61 -18.51 -29.76
N HIS A 141 -3.58 -17.21 -30.06
CA HIS A 141 -4.36 -16.61 -31.16
C HIS A 141 -3.55 -15.62 -32.00
N PRO A 142 -2.43 -16.04 -32.61
CA PRO A 142 -1.48 -15.14 -33.28
C PRO A 142 -2.09 -14.32 -34.43
N PHE A 143 -3.04 -14.88 -35.19
CA PHE A 143 -3.70 -14.17 -36.29
C PHE A 143 -4.69 -13.08 -35.82
N GLN A 144 -5.25 -13.22 -34.61
CA GLN A 144 -6.16 -12.22 -34.04
C GLN A 144 -5.41 -11.16 -33.24
N TYR A 145 -4.21 -11.49 -32.75
CA TYR A 145 -3.39 -10.62 -31.91
C TYR A 145 -3.11 -9.27 -32.57
N HIS A 146 -2.62 -9.29 -33.81
CA HIS A 146 -2.20 -8.06 -34.51
C HIS A 146 -3.35 -7.10 -34.81
N SER A 147 -4.59 -7.61 -34.92
CA SER A 147 -5.77 -6.78 -35.15
C SER A 147 -6.39 -6.22 -33.88
N LYS A 148 -6.14 -6.82 -32.70
CA LYS A 148 -6.80 -6.48 -31.43
C LYS A 148 -5.90 -5.69 -30.49
N MET A 149 -4.61 -6.01 -30.44
CA MET A 149 -3.64 -5.36 -29.56
C MET A 149 -2.87 -4.25 -30.28
N THR A 150 -3.48 -3.07 -30.31
CA THR A 150 -2.85 -1.83 -30.79
C THR A 150 -2.45 -0.93 -29.62
N SER A 151 -1.46 -0.07 -29.80
CA SER A 151 -1.01 0.86 -28.75
C SER A 151 -2.13 1.76 -28.24
N LEU A 152 -3.08 2.15 -29.11
CA LEU A 152 -4.25 2.92 -28.72
C LEU A 152 -5.21 2.11 -27.84
N ALA A 153 -5.50 0.86 -28.22
CA ALA A 153 -6.33 -0.03 -27.41
C ALA A 153 -5.70 -0.25 -26.02
N THR A 154 -4.38 -0.43 -25.96
CA THR A 154 -3.67 -0.56 -24.69
C THR A 154 -3.74 0.68 -23.82
N LEU A 155 -3.58 1.87 -24.40
CA LEU A 155 -3.75 3.12 -23.67
C LEU A 155 -5.17 3.25 -23.09
N VAL A 156 -6.19 2.88 -23.85
CA VAL A 156 -7.58 2.86 -23.37
C VAL A 156 -7.75 1.87 -22.21
N MET A 157 -7.19 0.66 -22.32
CA MET A 157 -7.22 -0.33 -21.21
C MET A 157 -6.55 0.20 -19.94
N ILE A 158 -5.41 0.89 -20.08
CA ILE A 158 -4.72 1.54 -18.95
C ILE A 158 -5.63 2.59 -18.31
N ILE A 159 -6.23 3.48 -19.10
CA ILE A 159 -7.14 4.52 -18.57
C ILE A 159 -8.31 3.89 -17.81
N ILE A 160 -8.93 2.84 -18.36
CA ILE A 160 -10.01 2.10 -17.70
C ILE A 160 -9.51 1.49 -16.39
N CYS A 161 -8.35 0.84 -16.40
CA CYS A 161 -7.72 0.25 -15.22
C CYS A 161 -7.53 1.28 -14.10
N TRP A 162 -6.94 2.44 -14.41
CA TRP A 162 -6.75 3.52 -13.43
C TRP A 162 -8.08 4.07 -12.92
N THR A 163 -9.05 4.26 -13.81
CA THR A 163 -10.38 4.79 -13.43
C THR A 163 -11.13 3.83 -12.51
N VAL A 164 -11.17 2.54 -12.86
CA VAL A 164 -11.80 1.50 -12.03
C VAL A 164 -11.09 1.39 -10.68
N SER A 165 -9.77 1.41 -10.67
CA SER A 165 -8.99 1.34 -9.43
C SER A 165 -9.19 2.56 -8.53
N ALA A 166 -9.31 3.76 -9.11
CA ALA A 166 -9.61 4.98 -8.38
C ALA A 166 -11.03 4.95 -7.82
N ALA A 167 -12.01 4.53 -8.62
CA ALA A 167 -13.39 4.39 -8.19
C ALA A 167 -13.52 3.38 -7.04
N LEU A 168 -12.80 2.26 -7.09
CA LEU A 168 -12.77 1.27 -6.02
C LEU A 168 -12.06 1.83 -4.77
N GLY A 169 -10.86 2.38 -4.89
CA GLY A 169 -10.12 2.88 -3.74
C GLY A 169 -10.81 4.05 -3.04
N PHE A 170 -11.11 5.13 -3.77
CA PHE A 170 -11.77 6.29 -3.19
C PHE A 170 -13.23 6.02 -2.85
N GLY A 171 -13.97 5.31 -3.71
CA GLY A 171 -15.37 4.99 -3.46
C GLY A 171 -15.55 4.12 -2.22
N MET A 172 -14.73 3.07 -2.04
CA MET A 172 -14.87 2.20 -0.87
C MET A 172 -14.61 2.95 0.44
N ILE A 173 -13.63 3.86 0.49
CA ILE A 173 -13.25 4.55 1.73
C ILE A 173 -14.14 5.76 2.01
N PHE A 174 -14.43 6.61 1.01
CA PHE A 174 -15.22 7.82 1.25
C PHE A 174 -16.72 7.55 1.41
N MET A 175 -17.23 6.48 0.81
CA MET A 175 -18.61 6.04 1.05
C MET A 175 -18.73 5.11 2.26
N GLU A 176 -17.64 4.90 3.01
CA GLU A 176 -17.59 4.05 4.21
C GLU A 176 -18.08 2.60 3.95
N LEU A 177 -18.03 2.15 2.70
CA LEU A 177 -18.40 0.79 2.30
C LEU A 177 -17.48 -0.25 2.94
N ASN A 178 -16.27 0.15 3.33
CA ASN A 178 -15.32 -0.70 4.04
C ASN A 178 -15.79 -1.07 5.47
N ILE A 179 -16.73 -0.33 6.06
CA ILE A 179 -17.29 -0.59 7.39
C ILE A 179 -18.78 -0.96 7.37
N LEU A 180 -19.38 -1.10 6.17
CA LEU A 180 -20.79 -1.43 6.02
C LEU A 180 -21.13 -2.75 6.73
N GLY A 181 -22.08 -2.68 7.67
CA GLY A 181 -22.50 -3.82 8.49
C GLY A 181 -21.72 -4.04 9.78
N ILE A 182 -20.68 -3.24 10.05
CA ILE A 182 -19.90 -3.24 11.30
C ILE A 182 -19.67 -1.82 11.85
N GLU A 183 -20.49 -0.85 11.42
CA GLU A 183 -20.33 0.58 11.73
C GLU A 183 -20.30 0.85 13.24
N ASP A 184 -21.30 0.37 13.98
CA ASP A 184 -21.37 0.57 15.44
C ASP A 184 -20.14 0.00 16.15
N PHE A 185 -19.72 -1.21 15.76
CA PHE A 185 -18.52 -1.83 16.32
C PHE A 185 -17.26 -1.01 16.01
N TYR A 186 -17.14 -0.49 14.78
CA TYR A 186 -16.00 0.32 14.35
C TYR A 186 -15.92 1.63 15.15
N TYR A 187 -17.00 2.39 15.23
CA TYR A 187 -17.02 3.67 15.94
C TYR A 187 -16.87 3.52 17.46
N ASP A 188 -17.38 2.42 18.05
CA ASP A 188 -17.30 2.20 19.50
C ASP A 188 -15.97 1.58 19.96
N ASN A 189 -15.31 0.76 19.13
CA ASN A 189 -14.16 -0.05 19.57
C ASN A 189 -12.87 0.16 18.77
N ILE A 190 -12.94 0.70 17.55
CA ILE A 190 -11.79 0.81 16.64
C ILE A 190 -11.40 2.27 16.42
N ASP A 191 -12.38 3.16 16.27
CA ASP A 191 -12.13 4.58 16.05
C ASP A 191 -11.51 5.23 17.29
N CYS A 192 -10.34 5.82 17.11
CA CYS A 192 -9.64 6.54 18.16
C CYS A 192 -8.70 7.59 17.57
N GLU A 193 -8.45 8.66 18.33
CA GLU A 193 -7.57 9.74 17.92
C GLU A 193 -6.11 9.27 17.86
N GLY A 194 -5.51 9.47 16.69
CA GLY A 194 -4.18 8.93 16.38
C GLY A 194 -4.24 7.56 15.69
N GLY A 195 -5.43 7.08 15.33
CA GLY A 195 -5.64 5.82 14.62
C GLY A 195 -5.72 6.00 13.10
N CYS A 196 -5.46 4.91 12.38
CA CYS A 196 -5.73 4.80 10.94
C CYS A 196 -5.87 3.32 10.55
N PHE A 197 -7.06 2.75 10.77
CA PHE A 197 -7.31 1.29 10.79
C PHE A 197 -8.02 0.72 9.57
N VAL A 198 -8.18 1.54 8.52
CA VAL A 198 -9.10 1.33 7.40
C VAL A 198 -8.96 -0.04 6.71
N PHE A 199 -7.80 -0.70 6.69
CA PHE A 199 -7.64 -2.08 6.20
C PHE A 199 -6.34 -2.76 6.70
N GLN A 200 -6.40 -3.58 7.75
CA GLN A 200 -5.30 -4.49 8.12
C GLN A 200 -5.39 -5.84 7.36
N ILE A 201 -6.57 -6.22 6.86
CA ILE A 201 -6.82 -7.55 6.25
C ILE A 201 -6.25 -7.65 4.82
N LEU A 202 -6.26 -6.55 4.04
CA LEU A 202 -5.62 -6.49 2.71
C LEU A 202 -4.11 -6.21 2.79
N LYS A 203 -3.62 -5.60 3.89
CA LYS A 203 -2.18 -5.39 4.10
C LYS A 203 -1.41 -6.71 4.11
N ASN A 204 -1.94 -7.78 4.67
CA ASN A 204 -1.28 -9.09 4.59
C ASN A 204 -1.16 -9.62 3.15
N ILE A 205 -2.08 -9.25 2.25
CA ILE A 205 -2.03 -9.64 0.83
C ILE A 205 -1.09 -8.71 0.04
N ALA A 206 -1.09 -7.40 0.32
CA ALA A 206 -0.17 -6.43 -0.30
C ALA A 206 1.28 -6.60 0.19
N TYR A 207 1.50 -6.87 1.48
CA TYR A 207 2.80 -7.32 1.98
C TYR A 207 3.19 -8.63 1.29
N CYS A 208 2.28 -9.61 1.13
CA CYS A 208 2.61 -10.86 0.42
C CYS A 208 2.94 -10.62 -1.07
N LEU A 209 2.27 -9.67 -1.75
CA LEU A 209 2.49 -9.33 -3.16
C LEU A 209 3.77 -8.49 -3.37
N GLN A 210 4.08 -7.52 -2.51
CA GLN A 210 5.28 -6.67 -2.60
C GLN A 210 6.56 -7.47 -2.28
N TYR A 211 6.51 -8.39 -1.31
CA TYR A 211 7.63 -9.27 -1.00
C TYR A 211 7.87 -10.34 -2.09
N THR A 212 6.84 -10.76 -2.82
CA THR A 212 7.00 -11.72 -3.92
C THR A 212 7.42 -11.07 -5.25
N THR A 213 7.01 -9.83 -5.54
CA THR A 213 7.45 -9.14 -6.77
C THR A 213 8.90 -8.66 -6.71
N THR A 214 9.40 -8.28 -5.54
CA THR A 214 10.82 -7.88 -5.38
C THR A 214 11.81 -9.05 -5.54
N ILE A 215 11.32 -10.30 -5.58
CA ILE A 215 12.15 -11.51 -5.74
C ILE A 215 12.16 -12.05 -7.18
N ILE A 216 11.29 -11.56 -8.08
CA ILE A 216 11.08 -12.16 -9.42
C ILE A 216 11.54 -11.25 -10.59
N LEU A 217 12.12 -10.07 -10.34
CA LEU A 217 12.79 -9.27 -11.36
C LEU A 217 14.27 -9.01 -11.04
#